data_AF-A0A679JQ96-F1
#
_entry.id   AF-A0A679JQ96-F1
#
_cell.length_a   1.000
_cell.length_b   1.000
_cell.length_c   1.000
_cell.angle_alpha   90.00
_cell.angle_beta   90.00
_cell.angle_gamma   90.00
#
_symmetry.space_group_name_H-M   'P 1'
#
loop_
_entity.id
_entity.type
_entity.pdbx_description
1 polymer ?
#
loop_
_entity_poly.entity_id
_entity_poly.type
_entity_poly.pdbx_seq_one_letter_code
_entity_poly.pdbx_strand_id
1 'polypeptide(L)'
;MTEPSPTPVLTSLLQAEPDLVDRIFDYLIEAHPEIAGLKLDEARRAVRSHLAGSRYYVASRKRDDVASRVLSLFNGRNATEVARKLGISRATVYRCLKQPRRE
;
A
#
# COMPACT_ATOMS: atom_id res chain seq x y z
N MET A 1 0.64 19.11 50.36
CA MET A 1 0.74 17.72 49.88
C MET A 1 0.15 17.74 48.47
N THR A 2 1.01 17.82 47.47
CA THR A 2 0.60 17.96 46.07
C THR A 2 0.93 16.63 45.40
N GLU A 3 -0.08 15.81 45.13
CA GLU A 3 0.13 14.54 44.43
C GLU A 3 0.53 14.81 42.97
N PRO A 4 1.53 14.12 42.42
CA PRO A 4 1.88 14.26 41.00
C PRO A 4 0.84 13.54 40.14
N SER A 5 0.30 14.28 39.17
CA SER A 5 -0.67 13.82 38.17
C SER A 5 -0.23 12.53 37.46
N PRO A 6 -1.12 11.53 37.24
CA PRO A 6 -0.80 10.22 36.65
C PRO A 6 -0.53 10.24 35.13
N THR A 7 -0.34 11.42 34.55
CA THR A 7 -0.23 11.64 33.10
C THR A 7 1.03 11.08 32.40
N PRO A 8 2.18 10.76 33.03
CA PRO A 8 3.33 10.21 32.28
C PRO A 8 3.13 8.76 31.82
N VAL A 9 2.25 7.98 32.47
CA VAL A 9 2.05 6.55 32.17
C VAL A 9 1.33 6.32 30.84
N LEU A 10 0.29 7.11 30.54
CA LEU A 10 -0.48 6.99 29.29
C LEU A 10 0.36 7.31 28.04
N THR A 11 1.18 8.36 28.10
CA THR A 11 2.09 8.73 27.00
C THR A 11 3.11 7.62 26.72
N SER A 12 3.57 6.95 27.77
CA SER A 12 4.52 5.83 27.67
C SER A 12 3.88 4.60 27.04
N LEU A 13 2.62 4.31 27.36
CA LEU A 13 1.86 3.18 26.81
C LEU A 13 1.50 3.39 25.33
N LEU A 14 1.20 4.62 24.92
CA LEU A 14 0.98 4.97 23.51
C LEU A 14 2.26 4.88 22.67
N GLN A 15 3.43 5.09 23.28
CA GLN A 15 4.74 4.88 22.63
C GLN A 15 5.13 3.40 22.57
N ALA A 16 4.57 2.56 23.43
CA ALA A 16 4.86 1.13 23.48
C ALA A 16 4.08 0.32 22.42
N GLU A 17 3.04 0.90 21.82
CA GLU A 17 2.26 0.22 20.78
C GLU A 17 2.98 0.35 19.42
N PRO A 18 3.29 -0.76 18.73
CA PRO A 18 4.04 -0.72 17.48
C PRO A 18 3.25 0.03 16.40
N ASP A 19 3.88 1.06 15.84
CA ASP A 19 3.25 1.91 14.83
C ASP A 19 3.18 1.20 13.46
N LEU A 20 2.56 1.84 12.47
CA LEU A 20 2.46 1.26 11.11
C LEU A 20 3.83 0.94 10.51
N VAL A 21 4.84 1.79 10.75
CA VAL A 21 6.20 1.60 10.22
C VAL A 21 6.84 0.39 10.90
N ASP A 22 6.71 0.25 12.22
CA ASP A 22 7.20 -0.93 12.95
C ASP A 22 6.61 -2.21 12.36
N ARG A 23 5.28 -2.25 12.20
CA ARG A 23 4.59 -3.41 11.61
C ARG A 23 5.07 -3.72 10.20
N ILE A 24 5.30 -2.72 9.35
CA ILE A 24 5.83 -2.93 7.99
C ILE A 24 7.22 -3.56 8.04
N PHE A 25 8.08 -3.08 8.93
CA PHE A 25 9.43 -3.65 9.07
C PHE A 25 9.40 -5.08 9.62
N ASP A 26 8.48 -5.40 10.54
CA ASP A 26 8.29 -6.77 11.01
C ASP A 26 7.89 -7.70 9.86
N TYR A 27 6.94 -7.28 9.02
CA TYR A 27 6.58 -8.03 7.81
C TYR A 27 7.75 -8.21 6.83
N LEU A 28 8.59 -7.18 6.66
CA LEU A 28 9.75 -7.27 5.78
C LEU A 28 10.80 -8.24 6.32
N ILE A 29 11.03 -8.23 7.63
CA ILE A 29 11.97 -9.16 8.30
C ILE A 29 11.45 -10.60 8.21
N GLU A 30 10.15 -10.81 8.38
CA GLU A 30 9.53 -12.14 8.24
C GLU A 30 9.66 -12.66 6.80
N ALA A 31 9.46 -11.80 5.80
CA ALA A 31 9.58 -12.17 4.39
C ALA A 31 11.05 -12.34 3.94
N HIS A 32 11.98 -11.62 4.56
CA HIS A 32 13.40 -11.57 4.23
C HIS A 32 14.27 -11.71 5.49
N PRO A 33 14.43 -12.92 6.05
CA PRO A 33 15.18 -13.11 7.28
C PRO A 33 16.64 -12.61 7.21
N GLU A 34 17.23 -12.54 6.01
CA GLU A 34 18.58 -12.03 5.76
C GLU A 34 18.80 -10.58 6.20
N ILE A 35 17.75 -9.76 6.26
CA ILE A 35 17.86 -8.36 6.71
C ILE A 35 17.68 -8.17 8.21
N ALA A 36 17.29 -9.22 8.95
CA ALA A 36 17.02 -9.15 10.39
C ALA A 36 18.23 -8.69 11.21
N GLY A 37 19.44 -9.05 10.78
CA GLY A 37 20.71 -8.70 11.45
C GLY A 37 21.27 -7.34 11.07
N LEU A 38 20.63 -6.60 10.16
CA LEU A 38 21.09 -5.27 9.75
C LEU A 38 20.67 -4.20 10.76
N LYS A 39 21.45 -3.11 10.84
CA LYS A 39 21.08 -1.92 11.62
C LYS A 39 19.96 -1.16 10.90
N LEU A 40 18.71 -1.62 11.07
CA LEU A 40 17.52 -1.06 10.43
C LEU A 40 16.99 0.21 11.11
N ASP A 41 17.55 0.62 12.25
CA ASP A 41 17.04 1.77 13.02
C ASP A 41 17.19 3.11 12.28
N GLU A 42 18.24 3.26 11.48
CA GLU A 42 18.40 4.42 10.60
C GLU A 42 17.36 4.42 9.48
N ALA A 43 17.11 3.25 8.87
CA ALA A 43 16.08 3.10 7.84
C ALA A 43 14.68 3.39 8.40
N ARG A 44 14.34 2.87 9.59
CA ARG A 44 13.08 3.15 10.28
C ARG A 44 12.89 4.66 10.51
N ARG A 45 13.93 5.35 11.00
CA ARG A 45 13.89 6.82 11.20
C ARG A 45 13.73 7.57 9.88
N ALA A 46 14.44 7.16 8.83
CA ALA A 46 14.33 7.77 7.51
C ALA A 46 12.91 7.65 6.94
N VAL A 47 12.30 6.46 7.03
CA VAL A 47 10.92 6.22 6.59
C VAL A 47 9.93 7.09 7.38
N ARG A 48 10.05 7.15 8.71
CA ARG A 48 9.20 8.02 9.53
C ARG A 48 9.35 9.48 9.13
N SER A 49 10.57 9.97 8.94
CA SER A 49 10.83 11.34 8.52
C SER A 49 10.24 11.65 7.15
N HIS A 50 10.28 10.70 6.22
CA HIS A 50 9.78 10.90 4.86
C HIS A 50 8.24 10.89 4.80
N LEU A 51 7.60 10.04 5.60
CA LEU A 51 6.15 9.88 5.61
C LEU A 51 5.44 10.80 6.62
N ALA A 52 6.19 11.44 7.52
CA ALA A 52 5.66 12.36 8.51
C ALA A 52 4.79 13.46 7.88
N GLY A 53 3.67 13.77 8.52
CA GLY A 53 2.75 14.83 8.10
C GLY A 53 1.89 14.51 6.88
N SER A 54 2.08 13.36 6.23
CA SER A 54 1.34 12.96 5.03
C SER A 54 0.36 11.83 5.33
N ARG A 55 -0.87 11.92 4.78
CA ARG A 55 -1.87 10.84 4.86
C ARG A 55 -1.87 10.04 3.56
N TYR A 56 -1.40 8.81 3.63
CA TYR A 56 -1.38 7.88 2.50
C TYR A 56 -2.57 6.93 2.55
N TYR A 57 -3.24 6.73 1.41
CA TYR A 57 -4.29 5.73 1.26
C TYR A 57 -3.69 4.42 0.75
N VAL A 58 -3.80 3.36 1.55
CA VAL A 58 -3.39 2.00 1.17
C VAL A 58 -4.63 1.21 0.80
N ALA A 59 -4.79 0.89 -0.49
CA ALA A 59 -5.92 0.08 -0.96
C ALA A 59 -5.72 -1.40 -0.60
N SER A 60 -6.72 -2.02 0.04
CA SER A 60 -6.70 -3.44 0.49
C SER A 60 -6.63 -4.46 -0.65
N ARG A 61 -6.92 -4.07 -1.89
CA ARG A 61 -6.77 -4.93 -3.06
C ARG A 61 -5.87 -4.21 -4.05
N LYS A 62 -5.01 -4.97 -4.75
CA LYS A 62 -4.73 -4.63 -6.14
C LYS A 62 -6.11 -4.45 -6.75
N ARG A 63 -6.51 -3.22 -7.11
CA ARG A 63 -7.49 -3.10 -8.18
C ARG A 63 -6.84 -3.91 -9.28
N ASP A 64 -7.34 -5.12 -9.49
CA ASP A 64 -6.96 -5.92 -10.63
C ASP A 64 -7.25 -4.97 -11.77
N ASP A 65 -6.19 -4.36 -12.30
CA ASP A 65 -6.33 -3.18 -13.14
C ASP A 65 -6.67 -3.71 -14.52
N VAL A 66 -7.90 -4.22 -14.60
CA VAL A 66 -8.52 -4.74 -15.79
C VAL A 66 -8.43 -3.67 -16.88
N ALA A 67 -8.46 -2.38 -16.52
CA ALA A 67 -8.24 -1.30 -17.48
C ALA A 67 -6.81 -1.31 -18.03
N SER A 68 -5.77 -1.37 -17.18
CA SER A 68 -4.39 -1.50 -17.64
C SER A 68 -4.14 -2.78 -18.45
N ARG A 69 -4.68 -3.93 -18.01
CA ARG A 69 -4.59 -5.21 -18.75
C ARG A 69 -5.34 -5.16 -20.08
N VAL A 70 -6.47 -4.46 -20.15
CA VAL A 70 -7.21 -4.23 -21.40
C VAL A 70 -6.37 -3.34 -22.33
N LEU A 71 -5.81 -2.24 -21.82
CA LEU A 71 -4.99 -1.31 -22.60
C LEU A 71 -3.73 -1.97 -23.17
N SER A 72 -3.08 -2.86 -22.42
CA SER A 72 -1.88 -3.57 -22.89
C SER A 72 -2.16 -4.64 -23.95
N LEU A 73 -3.37 -5.23 -23.94
CA LEU A 73 -3.76 -6.28 -24.87
C LEU A 73 -4.53 -5.77 -26.10
N PHE A 74 -5.07 -4.54 -26.05
CA PHE A 74 -5.94 -4.02 -27.11
C PHE A 74 -5.15 -3.43 -28.28
N ASN A 75 -5.42 -3.93 -29.49
CA ASN A 75 -4.75 -3.49 -30.74
C ASN A 75 -5.65 -2.61 -31.65
N GLY A 76 -6.78 -2.14 -31.12
CA GLY A 76 -7.75 -1.33 -31.88
C GLY A 76 -8.94 -2.12 -32.45
N ARG A 77 -8.79 -3.43 -32.69
CA ARG A 77 -9.84 -4.25 -33.34
C ARG A 77 -10.14 -5.57 -32.61
N ASN A 78 -9.32 -5.99 -31.66
CA ASN A 78 -9.41 -7.28 -30.98
C ASN A 78 -10.28 -7.30 -29.69
N ALA A 79 -11.30 -6.45 -29.56
CA ALA A 79 -12.07 -6.33 -28.31
C ALA A 79 -12.69 -7.66 -27.83
N THR A 80 -13.15 -8.51 -28.76
CA THR A 80 -13.72 -9.82 -28.44
C THR A 80 -12.66 -10.79 -27.89
N GLU A 81 -11.44 -10.74 -28.41
CA GLU A 81 -10.34 -11.59 -27.95
C GLU A 81 -9.86 -11.16 -26.57
N VAL A 82 -9.71 -9.86 -26.36
CA VAL A 82 -9.36 -9.28 -25.06
C VAL A 82 -10.42 -9.66 -24.00
N ALA A 83 -11.70 -9.56 -24.35
CA ALA A 83 -12.81 -9.96 -23.49
C ALA A 83 -12.71 -11.44 -23.07
N ARG A 84 -12.50 -12.34 -24.04
CA ARG A 84 -12.34 -13.79 -23.78
C ARG A 84 -11.12 -14.08 -22.91
N LYS A 85 -9.97 -13.46 -23.21
CA LYS A 85 -8.70 -13.68 -22.51
C LYS A 85 -8.75 -13.21 -21.06
N LEU A 86 -9.45 -12.11 -20.79
CA LEU A 86 -9.57 -11.53 -19.45
C LEU A 86 -10.82 -11.99 -18.68
N GLY A 87 -11.69 -12.81 -19.29
CA GLY A 87 -12.92 -13.29 -18.66
C GLY A 87 -13.94 -12.18 -18.38
N ILE A 88 -13.96 -11.13 -19.20
CA ILE A 88 -14.84 -9.96 -19.04
C ILE A 88 -15.77 -9.79 -20.25
N SER A 89 -16.82 -8.97 -20.10
CA SER A 89 -17.69 -8.65 -21.23
C SER A 89 -17.03 -7.68 -22.22
N ARG A 90 -17.39 -7.77 -23.50
CA ARG A 90 -16.96 -6.81 -24.53
C ARG A 90 -17.33 -5.36 -24.18
N ALA A 91 -18.47 -5.14 -23.51
CA ALA A 91 -18.86 -3.83 -23.00
C ALA A 91 -17.88 -3.31 -21.92
N THR A 92 -17.40 -4.20 -21.06
CA THR A 92 -16.39 -3.85 -20.04
C THR A 92 -15.07 -3.46 -20.69
N VAL A 93 -14.65 -4.13 -21.76
CA VAL A 93 -13.47 -3.72 -22.56
C VAL A 93 -13.61 -2.27 -23.03
N TYR A 94 -14.72 -1.91 -23.68
CA TYR A 94 -14.92 -0.53 -24.14
C TYR A 94 -15.03 0.48 -22.99
N ARG A 95 -15.63 0.09 -21.86
CA ARG A 95 -15.69 0.95 -20.68
C ARG A 95 -14.28 1.24 -20.15
N CYS A 96 -13.41 0.23 -20.07
CA CYS A 96 -12.01 0.39 -19.69
C CYS A 96 -11.25 1.30 -20.67
N LEU A 97 -11.46 1.15 -21.98
CA LEU A 97 -10.82 2.00 -22.99
C LEU A 97 -11.29 3.47 -22.93
N LYS A 98 -12.51 3.71 -22.46
CA LYS A 98 -13.09 5.06 -22.31
C LYS A 98 -12.78 5.73 -20.97
N GLN A 99 -12.16 5.02 -20.02
CA GLN A 99 -11.78 5.64 -18.76
C GLN A 99 -10.69 6.70 -19.03
N PRO A 100 -10.82 7.91 -18.47
CA PRO A 100 -9.76 8.91 -18.58
C PRO A 100 -8.49 8.30 -17.97
N ARG A 101 -7.37 8.35 -18.72
CA ARG A 101 -6.06 8.05 -18.15
C ARG A 101 -5.87 9.02 -16.99
N ARG A 102 -5.81 8.50 -15.77
CA ARG A 102 -5.31 9.27 -14.64
C ARG A 102 -3.79 9.24 -14.80
N GLU A 103 -3.25 10.36 -15.29
CA GLU A 103 -1.81 10.66 -15.24
C GLU A 103 -1.37 10.91 -13.80
#